data_AF-A0A7K7CR95-F1
#
_entry.id   AF-A0A7K7CR95-F1
#
_cell.length_a   1.000
_cell.length_b   1.000
_cell.length_c   1.000
_cell.angle_alpha   90.00
_cell.angle_beta   90.00
_cell.angle_gamma   90.00
#
_symmetry.space_group_name_H-M   'P 1'
#
loop_
_entity.id
_entity.type
_entity.pdbx_description
1 polymer ?
#
loop_
_entity_poly.entity_id
_entity_poly.type
_entity_poly.pdbx_seq_one_letter_code
_entity_poly.pdbx_strand_id
1 'polypeptide(L)'
;MKEDGACLFRAVADQVYGDQDMHEVVRKHCMDYLMKNADYFSNYVTEDFTTYINRKRKSTCHGNHIEMQAMAEMYNRPVEVYQYGTEPINTFHGIQHNEDEPIRVSYHRNIHYNSVVNPNKATIGVGLGLPSFKPGLAEQSLMKSAIKTSEESWIEQQMLEDKKRATDWEATNEAIEEQVARESYLQWLRDQEKQARQPRKASATCSSATAAAASGLEEWSGRSPRPRSAAPSPEHP
;
A
#
# COMPACT_ATOMS: atom_id res chain seq x y z
N MET A 1 -1.07 34.04 3.40
CA MET A 1 -0.73 34.49 2.02
C MET A 1 -0.12 35.88 2.09
N LYS A 2 0.64 36.31 1.07
CA LYS A 2 1.11 37.71 0.99
C LYS A 2 -0.11 38.64 0.96
N GLU A 3 -0.11 39.72 1.76
CA GLU A 3 -1.20 40.70 1.85
C GLU A 3 -1.16 41.68 0.67
N ASP A 4 -1.23 41.14 -0.55
CA ASP A 4 -1.31 41.89 -1.80
C ASP A 4 -2.69 41.69 -2.45
N GLY A 5 -2.95 42.46 -3.52
CA GLY A 5 -4.17 42.29 -4.30
C GLY A 5 -4.23 40.98 -5.12
N ALA A 6 -3.24 40.09 -4.99
CA ALA A 6 -3.25 38.76 -5.59
C ALA A 6 -3.68 37.66 -4.62
N CYS A 7 -4.00 37.98 -3.35
CA CYS A 7 -4.28 37.01 -2.29
C CYS A 7 -5.26 35.89 -2.68
N LEU A 8 -6.35 36.18 -3.40
CA LEU A 8 -7.26 35.14 -3.90
C LEU A 8 -6.55 34.16 -4.84
N PHE A 9 -5.86 34.68 -5.85
CA PHE A 9 -5.14 33.85 -6.82
C PHE A 9 -3.99 33.07 -6.18
N ARG A 10 -3.33 33.65 -5.17
CA ARG A 10 -2.32 32.97 -4.35
C ARG A 10 -2.93 31.82 -3.55
N ALA A 11 -4.07 32.06 -2.91
CA ALA A 11 -4.79 31.03 -2.16
C ALA A 11 -5.20 29.85 -3.06
N VAL A 12 -5.70 30.14 -4.26
CA VAL A 12 -6.05 29.09 -5.22
C VAL A 12 -4.82 28.41 -5.81
N ALA A 13 -3.74 29.15 -6.09
CA ALA A 13 -2.49 28.56 -6.58
C ALA A 13 -1.89 27.57 -5.57
N ASP A 14 -1.93 27.91 -4.29
CA ASP A 14 -1.53 27.01 -3.21
C ASP A 14 -2.41 25.75 -3.14
N GLN A 15 -3.73 25.89 -3.28
CA GLN A 15 -4.68 24.76 -3.26
C GLN A 15 -4.59 23.84 -4.47
N VAL A 16 -4.19 24.36 -5.63
CA VAL A 16 -4.16 23.62 -6.91
C VAL A 16 -2.76 23.12 -7.23
N TYR A 17 -1.74 23.97 -7.09
CA TYR A 17 -0.35 23.69 -7.47
C TYR A 17 0.56 23.42 -6.27
N GLY A 18 0.12 23.71 -5.03
CA GLY A 18 0.97 23.63 -3.85
C GLY A 18 2.00 24.77 -3.75
N ASP A 19 1.88 25.78 -4.61
CA ASP A 19 2.80 26.91 -4.67
C ASP A 19 2.05 28.22 -4.92
N GLN A 20 2.04 29.10 -3.92
CA GLN A 20 1.40 30.42 -4.01
C GLN A 20 2.04 31.35 -5.05
N ASP A 21 3.30 31.13 -5.43
CA ASP A 21 3.98 31.98 -6.41
C ASP A 21 3.54 31.68 -7.86
N MET A 22 2.81 30.57 -8.08
CA MET A 22 2.10 30.26 -9.33
C MET A 22 0.82 31.10 -9.55
N HIS A 23 0.54 32.09 -8.71
CA HIS A 23 -0.68 32.91 -8.80
C HIS A 23 -0.84 33.68 -10.12
N GLU A 24 0.26 34.02 -10.81
CA GLU A 24 0.20 34.68 -12.11
C GLU A 24 -0.39 33.75 -13.19
N VAL A 25 -0.04 32.46 -13.12
CA VAL A 25 -0.57 31.43 -14.02
C VAL A 25 -2.06 31.23 -13.77
N VAL A 26 -2.48 31.10 -12.50
CA VAL A 26 -3.90 31.02 -12.13
C VAL A 26 -4.66 32.24 -12.62
N ARG A 27 -4.14 33.45 -12.39
CA ARG A 27 -4.76 34.71 -12.83
C ARG A 27 -4.91 34.75 -14.34
N LYS A 28 -3.86 34.42 -15.09
CA LYS A 28 -3.88 34.39 -16.55
C LYS A 28 -4.96 33.44 -17.06
N HIS A 29 -4.98 32.21 -16.56
CA HIS A 29 -5.96 31.20 -16.98
C HIS A 29 -7.39 31.59 -16.62
N CYS A 30 -7.62 32.12 -15.41
CA CYS A 30 -8.93 32.62 -14.98
C CYS A 30 -9.43 33.74 -15.92
N MET A 31 -8.58 34.72 -16.26
CA MET A 31 -8.96 35.81 -17.16
C MET A 31 -9.18 35.34 -18.60
N ASP A 32 -8.37 34.39 -19.08
CA ASP A 32 -8.56 33.78 -20.41
C ASP A 32 -9.87 32.99 -20.46
N TYR A 33 -10.23 32.29 -19.38
CA TYR A 33 -11.49 31.55 -19.26
C TYR A 33 -12.71 32.49 -19.28
N LEU A 34 -12.67 33.56 -18.49
CA LEU A 34 -13.71 34.58 -18.49
C LEU A 34 -13.88 35.22 -19.87
N MET A 35 -12.77 35.52 -20.55
CA MET A 35 -12.82 36.12 -21.88
C MET A 35 -13.40 35.18 -22.94
N LYS A 36 -13.11 33.88 -22.85
CA LYS A 36 -13.68 32.87 -23.76
C LYS A 36 -15.19 32.69 -23.55
N ASN A 37 -15.68 32.89 -22.34
CA ASN A 37 -17.08 32.73 -21.96
C ASN A 37 -17.77 34.09 -21.73
N ALA A 38 -17.38 35.11 -22.49
CA ALA A 38 -17.82 36.49 -22.31
C ALA A 38 -19.34 36.65 -22.35
N ASP A 39 -20.03 35.93 -23.24
CA ASP A 39 -21.48 35.99 -23.41
C ASP A 39 -22.23 35.64 -22.11
N TYR A 40 -21.65 34.76 -21.28
CA TYR A 40 -22.21 34.40 -19.99
C TYR A 40 -21.78 35.39 -18.89
N PHE A 41 -20.47 35.59 -18.73
CA PHE A 41 -19.92 36.36 -17.61
C PHE A 41 -20.16 37.87 -17.68
N SER A 42 -20.32 38.42 -18.89
CA SER A 42 -20.61 39.86 -19.07
C SER A 42 -21.89 40.30 -18.38
N ASN A 43 -22.89 39.42 -18.26
CA ASN A 43 -24.15 39.71 -17.57
C ASN A 43 -23.98 40.00 -16.07
N TYR A 44 -22.86 39.59 -15.48
CA TYR A 44 -22.55 39.76 -14.05
C TYR A 44 -21.54 40.90 -13.81
N VAL A 45 -21.08 41.57 -14.86
CA VAL A 45 -20.14 42.69 -14.79
C VAL A 45 -20.87 43.99 -15.14
N THR A 46 -20.70 45.01 -14.29
CA THR A 46 -21.40 46.30 -14.46
C THR A 46 -20.68 47.30 -15.37
N GLU A 47 -19.41 47.06 -15.69
CA GLU A 47 -18.61 47.85 -16.62
C GLU A 47 -18.43 47.12 -17.96
N ASP A 48 -17.79 47.78 -18.93
CA ASP A 48 -17.39 47.12 -20.18
C ASP A 48 -16.52 45.89 -19.89
N PHE A 49 -16.91 44.74 -20.44
CA PHE A 49 -16.31 43.46 -20.08
C PHE A 49 -14.82 43.39 -20.47
N THR A 50 -14.44 43.95 -21.61
CA THR A 50 -13.03 43.98 -22.04
C THR A 50 -12.19 44.83 -21.09
N THR A 51 -12.72 45.97 -20.65
CA THR A 51 -12.10 46.85 -19.65
C THR A 51 -11.94 46.15 -18.31
N TYR A 52 -12.98 45.44 -17.85
CA TYR A 52 -12.94 44.60 -16.64
C TYR A 52 -11.82 43.56 -16.71
N ILE A 53 -11.74 42.78 -17.80
CA ILE A 53 -10.72 41.75 -17.99
C ILE A 53 -9.32 42.37 -17.99
N ASN A 54 -9.10 43.46 -18.72
CA ASN A 54 -7.81 44.14 -18.78
C ASN A 54 -7.37 44.66 -17.40
N ARG A 55 -8.31 45.17 -16.60
CA ARG A 55 -8.05 45.59 -15.22
C ARG A 55 -7.70 44.42 -14.32
N LYS A 56 -8.44 43.31 -14.42
CA LYS A 56 -8.25 42.10 -13.61
C LYS A 56 -7.00 41.29 -13.98
N ARG A 57 -6.44 41.45 -15.19
CA ARG A 57 -5.13 40.89 -15.55
C ARG A 57 -3.95 41.51 -14.78
N LYS A 58 -4.10 42.71 -14.21
CA LYS A 58 -3.04 43.36 -13.41
C LYS A 58 -2.75 42.56 -12.14
N SER A 59 -1.48 42.32 -11.84
CA SER A 59 -1.02 41.45 -10.74
C SER A 59 -1.58 41.84 -9.37
N THR A 60 -1.84 43.13 -9.13
CA THR A 60 -2.34 43.67 -7.86
C THR A 60 -3.86 43.86 -7.80
N CYS A 61 -4.62 43.42 -8.81
CA CYS A 61 -6.07 43.58 -8.79
C CYS A 61 -6.74 42.43 -8.02
N HIS A 62 -7.57 42.75 -7.01
CA HIS A 62 -8.29 41.75 -6.22
C HIS A 62 -9.26 40.93 -7.07
N GLY A 63 -9.28 39.62 -6.84
CA GLY A 63 -10.32 38.73 -7.36
C GLY A 63 -11.48 38.60 -6.36
N ASN A 64 -12.68 38.40 -6.90
CA ASN A 64 -13.97 38.33 -6.17
C ASN A 64 -14.78 37.11 -6.65
N HIS A 65 -16.10 37.16 -6.48
CA HIS A 65 -17.07 36.10 -6.80
C HIS A 65 -16.99 35.60 -8.25
N ILE A 66 -16.86 36.49 -9.23
CA ILE A 66 -16.78 36.11 -10.66
C ILE A 66 -15.53 35.27 -10.93
N GLU A 67 -14.39 35.68 -10.36
CA GLU A 67 -13.15 34.92 -10.47
C GLU A 67 -13.23 33.57 -9.74
N MET A 68 -13.88 33.51 -8.58
CA MET A 68 -14.10 32.25 -7.86
C MET A 68 -14.95 31.28 -8.68
N GLN A 69 -16.05 31.75 -9.28
CA GLN A 69 -16.89 30.93 -10.14
C GLN A 69 -16.12 30.42 -11.35
N ALA A 70 -15.38 31.29 -12.03
CA ALA A 70 -14.55 30.90 -13.17
C ALA A 70 -13.49 29.86 -12.78
N MET A 71 -12.84 29.99 -11.61
CA MET A 71 -11.87 29.01 -11.14
C MET A 71 -12.53 27.69 -10.71
N ALA A 72 -13.73 27.72 -10.15
CA ALA A 72 -14.48 26.52 -9.81
C ALA A 72 -14.81 25.69 -11.07
N GLU A 73 -15.24 26.37 -12.14
CA GLU A 73 -15.51 25.74 -13.43
C GLU A 73 -14.22 25.25 -14.11
N MET A 74 -13.18 26.09 -14.14
CA MET A 74 -11.92 25.79 -14.83
C MET A 74 -11.18 24.60 -14.23
N TYR A 75 -11.18 24.47 -12.90
CA TYR A 75 -10.57 23.34 -12.20
C TYR A 75 -11.56 22.19 -11.93
N ASN A 76 -12.82 22.33 -12.33
CA ASN A 76 -13.91 21.38 -12.08
C ASN A 76 -13.97 20.93 -10.60
N ARG A 77 -13.78 21.88 -9.69
CA ARG A 77 -13.74 21.68 -8.23
C ARG A 77 -14.55 22.78 -7.55
N PRO A 78 -15.39 22.46 -6.56
CA PRO A 78 -16.08 23.50 -5.82
C PRO A 78 -15.09 24.42 -5.10
N VAL A 79 -15.38 25.72 -5.02
CA VAL A 79 -14.63 26.67 -4.19
C VAL A 79 -15.46 27.00 -2.96
N GLU A 80 -14.95 26.65 -1.78
CA GLU A 80 -15.58 26.91 -0.49
C GLU A 80 -14.91 28.10 0.19
N VAL A 81 -15.72 29.09 0.58
CA VAL A 81 -15.26 30.30 1.27
C VAL A 81 -15.69 30.23 2.73
N TYR A 82 -14.72 30.25 3.64
CA TYR A 82 -14.95 30.23 5.08
C TYR A 82 -14.75 31.61 5.70
N GLN A 83 -15.56 31.95 6.70
CA GLN A 83 -15.39 33.17 7.47
C GLN A 83 -15.75 32.90 8.94
N TYR A 84 -14.73 32.83 9.80
CA TYR A 84 -14.86 32.66 11.25
C TYR A 84 -15.80 31.51 11.69
N GLY A 85 -15.81 30.39 10.96
CA GLY A 85 -16.67 29.24 11.23
C GLY A 85 -16.24 27.98 10.49
N THR A 86 -16.89 26.85 10.80
CA THR A 86 -16.63 25.53 10.19
C THR A 86 -17.49 25.25 8.97
N GLU A 87 -18.55 26.03 8.76
CA GLU A 87 -19.40 25.96 7.57
C GLU A 87 -18.97 27.05 6.58
N PRO A 88 -18.95 26.76 5.27
CA PRO A 88 -18.65 27.76 4.27
C PRO A 88 -19.77 28.80 4.20
N ILE A 89 -19.41 30.09 4.14
CA ILE A 89 -20.35 31.19 3.91
C ILE A 89 -20.80 31.25 2.46
N ASN A 90 -20.02 30.66 1.54
CA ASN A 90 -20.37 30.58 0.13
C ASN A 90 -19.65 29.39 -0.53
N THR A 91 -20.33 28.76 -1.48
CA THR A 91 -19.79 27.63 -2.26
C THR A 91 -20.07 27.84 -3.75
N PHE A 92 -19.00 27.95 -4.54
CA PHE A 92 -19.06 28.07 -5.99
C PHE A 92 -18.88 26.68 -6.59
N HIS A 93 -19.78 26.26 -7.47
CA HIS A 93 -19.78 24.92 -8.02
C HIS A 93 -19.16 24.93 -9.42
N GLY A 94 -18.42 23.87 -9.75
CA GLY A 94 -17.96 23.64 -11.12
C GLY A 94 -19.09 23.19 -12.05
N ILE A 95 -18.74 22.90 -13.30
CA ILE A 95 -19.72 22.47 -14.32
C ILE A 95 -20.27 21.07 -13.99
N GLN A 96 -19.44 20.20 -13.40
CA GLN A 96 -19.81 18.84 -13.04
C GLN A 96 -19.74 18.65 -11.52
N HIS A 97 -20.65 17.81 -11.01
CA HIS A 97 -20.55 17.31 -9.65
C HIS A 97 -19.49 16.22 -9.59
N ASN A 98 -18.34 16.56 -9.01
CA ASN A 98 -17.28 15.62 -8.70
C ASN A 98 -17.18 15.45 -7.18
N GLU A 99 -16.74 14.27 -6.73
CA GLU A 99 -16.40 14.00 -5.33
C GLU A 99 -14.96 14.46 -4.97
N ASP A 100 -14.38 15.28 -5.83
CA ASP A 100 -13.05 15.86 -5.62
C ASP A 100 -13.07 16.84 -4.44
N GLU A 101 -11.94 16.90 -3.73
CA GLU A 101 -11.82 17.80 -2.59
C GLU A 101 -11.94 19.27 -3.06
N PRO A 102 -12.77 20.10 -2.42
CA PRO A 102 -12.96 21.48 -2.83
C PRO A 102 -11.69 22.32 -2.64
N ILE A 103 -11.61 23.42 -3.38
CA ILE A 103 -10.63 24.48 -3.17
C ILE A 103 -11.14 25.31 -1.99
N ARG A 104 -10.42 25.31 -0.87
CA ARG A 104 -10.87 26.03 0.33
C ARG A 104 -10.08 27.29 0.56
N VAL A 105 -10.81 28.38 0.77
CA VAL A 105 -10.24 29.69 1.11
C VAL A 105 -10.90 30.27 2.34
N SER A 106 -10.14 30.96 3.19
CA SER A 106 -10.68 31.72 4.31
C SER A 106 -10.64 33.22 4.00
N TYR A 107 -11.74 33.91 4.30
CA TYR A 107 -11.93 35.32 4.04
C TYR A 107 -11.82 36.15 5.32
N HIS A 108 -10.88 37.10 5.33
CA HIS A 108 -10.54 37.90 6.50
C HIS A 108 -10.61 39.39 6.21
N ARG A 109 -11.08 40.16 7.21
CA ARG A 109 -11.11 41.63 7.22
C ARG A 109 -11.73 42.27 5.97
N ASN A 110 -12.63 41.55 5.31
CA ASN A 110 -13.32 41.99 4.09
C ASN A 110 -12.40 42.33 2.90
N ILE A 111 -11.14 41.86 2.90
CA ILE A 111 -10.17 42.19 1.84
C ILE A 111 -9.20 41.07 1.48
N HIS A 112 -9.02 40.08 2.36
CA HIS A 112 -7.90 39.13 2.24
C HIS A 112 -8.36 37.68 2.24
N TYR A 113 -7.74 36.89 1.35
CA TYR A 113 -7.95 35.45 1.26
C TYR A 113 -6.70 34.67 1.66
N ASN A 114 -6.89 33.62 2.44
CA ASN A 114 -5.88 32.61 2.72
C ASN A 114 -6.31 31.24 2.22
N SER A 115 -5.34 30.39 1.90
CA SER A 115 -5.57 28.97 1.61
C SER A 115 -5.88 28.23 2.91
N VAL A 116 -6.86 27.30 2.86
CA VAL A 116 -7.21 26.41 3.98
C VAL A 116 -6.88 24.99 3.56
N VAL A 117 -5.81 24.43 4.10
CA VAL A 117 -5.32 23.09 3.74
C VAL A 117 -5.81 22.07 4.75
N ASN A 118 -6.32 20.94 4.26
CA ASN A 118 -6.57 19.76 5.09
C ASN A 118 -5.27 18.93 5.14
N PRO A 119 -4.59 18.81 6.31
CA PRO A 119 -3.34 18.07 6.41
C PRO A 119 -3.47 16.58 6.08
N ASN A 120 -4.68 16.02 6.19
CA ASN A 120 -4.95 14.60 6.06
C ASN A 120 -5.44 14.20 4.65
N LYS A 121 -5.68 15.16 3.76
CA LYS A 121 -6.19 14.88 2.40
C LYS A 121 -5.46 15.75 1.38
N ALA A 122 -4.71 15.11 0.49
CA ALA A 122 -3.97 15.79 -0.55
C ALA A 122 -4.92 16.34 -1.63
N THR A 123 -4.77 17.63 -1.93
CA THR A 123 -5.61 18.37 -2.90
C THR A 123 -4.83 18.94 -4.08
N ILE A 124 -3.50 18.94 -3.98
CA ILE A 124 -2.60 19.45 -5.01
C ILE A 124 -2.68 18.53 -6.25
N GLY A 125 -2.84 19.14 -7.42
CA GLY A 125 -2.96 18.45 -8.71
C GLY A 125 -4.37 17.96 -9.04
N VAL A 126 -5.31 17.98 -8.10
CA VAL A 126 -6.71 17.61 -8.36
C VAL A 126 -7.35 18.68 -9.26
N GLY A 127 -8.02 18.24 -10.35
CA GLY A 127 -8.69 19.14 -11.31
C GLY A 127 -7.83 19.60 -12.50
N LEU A 128 -6.55 19.22 -12.57
CA LEU A 128 -5.65 19.59 -13.69
C LEU A 128 -5.72 18.62 -14.90
N GLY A 129 -6.75 17.77 -14.97
CA GLY A 129 -6.91 16.85 -16.10
C GLY A 129 -5.90 15.71 -16.12
N LEU A 130 -5.34 15.32 -14.96
CA LEU A 130 -4.66 14.05 -14.76
C LEU A 130 -5.69 13.03 -14.24
N PRO A 131 -6.32 12.23 -15.12
CA PRO A 131 -7.33 11.28 -14.67
C PRO A 131 -6.67 10.29 -13.72
N SER A 132 -7.21 10.16 -12.51
CA SER A 132 -6.77 9.19 -11.50
C SER A 132 -5.40 9.42 -10.84
N PHE A 133 -4.78 10.60 -10.95
CA PHE A 133 -3.62 10.91 -10.10
C PHE A 133 -4.09 11.16 -8.66
N LYS A 134 -4.17 10.09 -7.86
CA LYS A 134 -4.24 10.25 -6.40
C LYS A 134 -2.80 10.46 -5.90
N PRO A 135 -2.47 11.62 -5.30
CA PRO A 135 -1.17 11.80 -4.67
C PRO A 135 -0.89 10.64 -3.71
N GLY A 136 0.28 10.01 -3.83
CA GLY A 136 0.69 8.85 -3.03
C GLY A 136 0.34 7.47 -3.60
N LEU A 137 -0.49 7.32 -4.65
CA LEU A 137 -0.74 5.99 -5.25
C LEU A 137 0.52 5.39 -5.90
N ALA A 138 1.29 6.23 -6.61
CA ALA A 138 2.55 5.80 -7.21
C ALA A 138 3.55 5.35 -6.15
N GLU A 139 3.64 6.09 -5.03
CA GLU A 139 4.52 5.76 -3.90
C GLU A 139 4.06 4.49 -3.17
N GLN A 140 2.76 4.32 -2.92
CA GLN A 140 2.21 3.09 -2.34
C GLN A 140 2.43 1.88 -3.26
N SER A 141 2.31 2.06 -4.57
CA SER A 141 2.54 0.98 -5.52
C SER A 141 4.01 0.59 -5.59
N LEU A 142 4.93 1.57 -5.57
CA LEU A 142 6.38 1.36 -5.50
C LEU A 142 6.80 0.71 -4.16
N MET A 143 6.21 1.14 -3.05
CA MET A 143 6.46 0.57 -1.73
C MET A 143 5.98 -0.89 -1.67
N LYS A 144 4.76 -1.17 -2.17
CA LYS A 144 4.23 -2.54 -2.25
C LYS A 144 5.09 -3.45 -3.13
N SER A 145 5.56 -2.96 -4.28
CA SER A 145 6.44 -3.76 -5.15
C SER A 145 7.80 -4.00 -4.49
N ALA A 146 8.40 -2.98 -3.87
CA ALA A 146 9.66 -3.11 -3.15
C ALA A 146 9.57 -4.10 -1.97
N ILE A 147 8.51 -4.03 -1.16
CA ILE A 147 8.26 -4.98 -0.07
C ILE A 147 8.15 -6.40 -0.62
N LYS A 148 7.32 -6.60 -1.65
CA LYS A 148 7.13 -7.92 -2.25
C LYS A 148 8.44 -8.51 -2.79
N THR A 149 9.24 -7.71 -3.51
CA THR A 149 10.54 -8.16 -4.01
C THR A 149 11.52 -8.47 -2.88
N SER A 150 11.49 -7.69 -1.79
CA SER A 150 12.30 -7.96 -0.61
C SER A 150 11.89 -9.27 0.08
N GLU A 151 10.58 -9.53 0.20
CA GLU A 151 10.05 -10.77 0.77
C GLU A 151 10.43 -11.98 -0.10
N GLU A 152 10.24 -11.90 -1.42
CA GLU A 152 10.59 -12.97 -2.37
C GLU A 152 12.09 -13.28 -2.33
N SER A 153 12.95 -12.26 -2.36
CA SER A 153 14.40 -12.44 -2.29
C SER A 153 14.84 -13.06 -0.97
N TRP A 154 14.21 -12.67 0.14
CA TRP A 154 14.52 -13.21 1.46
C TRP A 154 14.13 -14.69 1.56
N ILE A 155 12.96 -15.06 1.05
CA ILE A 155 12.49 -16.45 0.97
C ILE A 155 13.45 -17.30 0.12
N GLU A 156 13.85 -16.81 -1.05
CA GLU A 156 14.76 -17.54 -1.94
C GLU A 156 16.12 -17.79 -1.29
N GLN A 157 16.68 -16.78 -0.62
CA GLN A 157 17.95 -16.92 0.08
C GLN A 157 17.88 -17.94 1.23
N GLN A 158 16.81 -17.90 2.03
CA GLN A 158 16.63 -18.84 3.12
C GLN A 158 16.44 -20.28 2.62
N MET A 159 15.66 -20.48 1.55
CA MET A 159 15.53 -21.80 0.92
C MET A 159 16.86 -22.32 0.39
N LEU A 160 17.70 -21.44 -0.18
CA LEU A 160 19.02 -21.83 -0.69
C LEU A 160 19.96 -22.25 0.44
N GLU A 161 19.92 -21.53 1.56
CA GLU A 161 20.72 -21.85 2.76
C GLU A 161 20.26 -23.18 3.39
N ASP A 162 18.97 -23.38 3.56
CA ASP A 162 18.40 -24.64 4.07
C ASP A 162 18.75 -25.81 3.16
N LYS A 163 18.69 -25.61 1.85
CA LYS A 163 19.08 -26.64 0.87
C LYS A 163 20.55 -27.00 0.97
N LYS A 164 21.45 -26.01 1.06
CA LYS A 164 22.90 -26.25 1.25
C LYS A 164 23.15 -27.02 2.54
N ARG A 165 22.54 -26.59 3.64
CA ARG A 165 22.68 -27.25 4.94
C ARG A 165 22.17 -28.70 4.93
N ALA A 166 21.07 -28.96 4.24
CA ALA A 166 20.54 -30.32 4.09
C ALA A 166 21.51 -31.22 3.30
N THR A 167 22.09 -30.70 2.21
CA THR A 167 23.09 -31.44 1.41
C THR A 167 24.36 -31.73 2.22
N ASP A 168 24.86 -30.74 2.97
CA ASP A 168 26.02 -30.93 3.84
C ASP A 168 25.74 -31.98 4.93
N TRP A 169 24.55 -31.94 5.52
CA TRP A 169 24.14 -32.93 6.52
C TRP A 169 24.05 -34.34 5.93
N GLU A 170 23.43 -34.49 4.76
CA GLU A 170 23.30 -35.78 4.07
C GLU A 170 24.66 -36.41 3.76
N ALA A 171 25.60 -35.61 3.23
CA ALA A 171 26.96 -36.08 2.95
C ALA A 171 27.71 -36.50 4.23
N THR A 172 27.55 -35.76 5.33
CA THR A 172 28.17 -36.15 6.61
C THR A 172 27.53 -37.40 7.20
N ASN A 173 26.22 -37.54 7.09
CA ASN A 173 25.48 -38.70 7.58
C ASN A 173 25.89 -39.98 6.81
N GLU A 174 25.96 -39.91 5.48
CA GLU A 174 26.42 -41.01 4.63
C GLU A 174 27.85 -41.45 4.98
N ALA A 175 28.77 -40.51 5.18
CA ALA A 175 30.14 -40.82 5.58
C ALA A 175 30.22 -41.52 6.95
N ILE A 176 29.42 -41.08 7.92
CA ILE A 176 29.32 -41.71 9.24
C ILE A 176 28.74 -43.13 9.11
N GLU A 177 27.65 -43.30 8.37
CA GLU A 177 27.01 -44.60 8.15
C GLU A 177 27.97 -45.59 7.48
N GLU A 178 28.72 -45.16 6.47
CA GLU A 178 29.69 -46.00 5.78
C GLU A 178 30.83 -46.42 6.70
N GLN A 179 31.33 -45.51 7.55
CA GLN A 179 32.35 -45.84 8.53
C GLN A 179 31.84 -46.85 9.58
N VAL A 180 30.64 -46.63 10.12
CA VAL A 180 30.00 -47.56 11.08
C VAL A 180 29.79 -48.93 10.45
N ALA A 181 29.32 -48.99 9.20
CA ALA A 181 29.13 -50.23 8.47
C ALA A 181 30.46 -50.99 8.26
N ARG A 182 31.53 -50.30 7.87
CA ARG A 182 32.87 -50.89 7.71
C ARG A 182 33.43 -51.45 9.02
N GLU A 183 33.36 -50.67 10.11
CA GLU A 183 33.86 -51.09 11.42
C GLU A 183 33.06 -52.28 11.97
N SER A 184 31.74 -52.25 11.83
CA SER A 184 30.84 -53.34 12.20
C SER A 184 31.16 -54.62 11.42
N TYR A 185 31.39 -54.53 10.10
CA TYR A 185 31.75 -55.67 9.28
C TYR A 185 33.08 -56.32 9.70
N LEU A 186 34.11 -55.50 9.96
CA LEU A 186 35.40 -55.98 10.45
C LEU A 186 35.30 -56.63 11.84
N GLN A 187 34.41 -56.11 12.69
CA GLN A 187 34.14 -56.69 14.00
C GLN A 187 33.44 -58.06 13.87
N TRP A 188 32.44 -58.17 12.99
CA TRP A 188 31.75 -59.44 12.70
C TRP A 188 32.71 -60.51 12.18
N LEU A 189 33.61 -60.17 11.25
CA LEU A 189 34.63 -61.10 10.76
C LEU A 189 35.56 -61.60 11.90
N ARG A 190 36.01 -60.69 12.78
CA ARG A 190 36.83 -61.06 13.95
C ARG A 190 36.08 -62.01 14.89
N ASP A 191 34.80 -61.77 15.11
CA ASP A 191 33.99 -62.59 16.01
C ASP A 191 33.67 -63.97 15.40
N GLN A 192 33.47 -64.03 14.08
CA GLN A 192 33.32 -65.29 13.34
C GLN A 192 34.62 -66.13 13.38
N GLU A 193 35.78 -65.50 13.22
CA GLU A 193 37.07 -66.19 13.32
C GLU A 193 37.33 -66.69 14.75
N LYS A 194 36.99 -65.90 15.78
CA LYS A 194 37.05 -66.35 17.19
C LYS A 194 36.11 -67.52 17.45
N GLN A 195 34.90 -67.52 16.90
CA GLN A 195 33.98 -68.65 16.96
C GLN A 195 34.54 -69.89 16.24
N ALA A 196 35.21 -69.72 15.10
CA ALA A 196 35.82 -70.81 14.36
C ALA A 196 37.08 -71.37 15.03
N ARG A 197 37.84 -70.54 15.76
CA ARG A 197 39.05 -70.93 16.53
C ARG A 197 38.74 -71.50 17.92
N GLN A 198 37.51 -71.39 18.41
CA GLN A 198 37.07 -72.09 19.62
C GLN A 198 36.99 -73.60 19.33
N PRO A 199 37.64 -74.48 20.11
CA PRO A 199 37.52 -75.92 19.93
C PRO A 199 36.06 -76.33 20.17
N ARG A 200 35.49 -77.14 19.28
CA ARG A 200 34.20 -77.80 19.51
C ARG A 200 34.29 -78.64 20.77
N LYS A 201 33.92 -78.08 21.93
CA LYS A 201 33.53 -78.89 23.08
C LYS A 201 32.19 -79.51 22.73
N ALA A 202 32.21 -80.80 22.43
CA ALA A 202 31.01 -81.62 22.51
C ALA A 202 30.48 -81.50 23.94
N SER A 203 29.25 -81.02 24.09
CA SER A 203 28.45 -81.30 25.28
C SER A 203 27.07 -81.68 24.80
N ALA A 204 26.69 -82.92 25.09
CA ALA A 204 25.37 -83.45 24.84
C ALA A 204 24.34 -82.86 25.82
N THR A 205 23.15 -82.62 25.27
CA THR A 205 21.79 -82.80 25.78
C THR A 205 21.49 -82.71 27.28
N CYS A 206 20.50 -81.88 27.63
CA CYS A 206 19.33 -82.36 28.39
C CYS A 206 18.05 -81.72 27.86
N SER A 207 17.07 -82.56 27.56
CA SER A 207 15.70 -82.17 27.22
C SER A 207 14.90 -81.96 28.50
N SER A 208 14.02 -80.97 28.51
CA SER A 208 12.71 -81.10 29.16
C SER A 208 11.66 -80.40 28.31
N ALA A 209 10.62 -81.16 27.97
CA ALA A 209 9.51 -80.77 27.15
C ALA A 209 8.26 -80.56 28.01
N THR A 210 7.48 -79.54 27.67
CA THR A 210 6.01 -79.44 27.88
C THR A 210 5.51 -78.51 26.75
N ALA A 211 4.88 -79.02 25.68
CA ALA A 211 3.43 -79.29 25.52
C ALA A 211 2.56 -78.08 25.94
N ALA A 212 1.57 -77.55 25.21
CA ALA A 212 0.84 -77.93 24.01
C ALA A 212 0.15 -76.64 23.47
N ALA A 213 -0.14 -76.56 22.17
CA ALA A 213 -1.50 -76.59 21.59
C ALA A 213 -1.92 -75.24 21.00
N ALA A 214 -2.60 -75.36 19.86
CA ALA A 214 -3.10 -74.29 19.01
C ALA A 214 -4.40 -73.66 19.55
N SER A 215 -4.70 -72.43 19.09
CA SER A 215 -6.01 -71.91 18.61
C SER A 215 -6.38 -70.52 19.16
N GLY A 216 -6.98 -69.69 18.29
CA GLY A 216 -7.65 -68.39 18.57
C GLY A 216 -6.73 -67.19 18.32
N LEU A 217 -6.90 -66.33 17.32
CA LEU A 217 -8.06 -65.55 16.84
C LEU A 217 -8.79 -64.84 17.98
N GLU A 218 -8.53 -63.54 18.14
CA GLU A 218 -9.34 -62.44 18.70
C GLU A 218 -8.49 -61.17 18.45
N GLU A 219 -8.64 -60.45 17.34
CA GLU A 219 -9.55 -59.30 17.19
C GLU A 219 -9.57 -58.37 18.41
N TRP A 220 -8.78 -57.29 18.37
CA TRP A 220 -9.14 -56.07 19.10
C TRP A 220 -9.09 -54.87 18.16
N SER A 221 -10.30 -54.42 17.83
CA SER A 221 -10.61 -53.18 17.15
C SER A 221 -10.14 -51.96 17.93
N GLY A 222 -9.42 -51.06 17.27
CA GLY A 222 -9.09 -49.72 17.77
C GLY A 222 -9.29 -48.68 16.69
N ARG A 223 -10.53 -48.23 16.55
CA ARG A 223 -11.02 -47.23 15.58
C ARG A 223 -10.24 -45.90 15.61
N SER A 224 -9.93 -45.40 14.41
CA SER A 224 -9.82 -43.95 14.08
C SER A 224 -11.12 -43.21 14.46
N PRO A 225 -11.11 -41.89 14.78
CA PRO A 225 -11.11 -40.91 13.68
C PRO A 225 -10.47 -39.54 13.96
N ARG A 226 -9.95 -38.96 12.86
CA ARG A 226 -9.80 -37.53 12.61
C ARG A 226 -11.08 -36.74 12.97
N PRO A 227 -10.96 -35.46 13.31
CA PRO A 227 -11.82 -34.47 12.66
C PRO A 227 -11.07 -33.25 12.13
N ARG A 228 -11.53 -32.79 10.97
CA ARG A 228 -11.33 -31.47 10.36
C ARG A 228 -12.29 -30.47 11.03
N SER A 229 -11.82 -29.25 11.28
CA SER A 229 -12.63 -28.02 11.44
C SER A 229 -11.70 -26.83 11.20
N ALA A 230 -11.82 -26.12 10.07
CA ALA A 230 -12.74 -25.02 9.79
C ALA A 230 -12.31 -23.71 10.50
N ALA A 231 -11.85 -22.75 9.69
CA ALA A 231 -11.43 -21.40 10.07
C ALA A 231 -12.63 -20.48 10.32
N PRO A 232 -12.48 -19.41 11.12
CA PRO A 232 -13.40 -18.28 11.15
C PRO A 232 -12.79 -17.03 10.50
N SER A 233 -13.58 -16.38 9.64
CA SER A 233 -13.41 -14.97 9.26
C SER A 233 -13.93 -14.06 10.39
N PRO A 234 -13.37 -12.85 10.59
CA PRO A 234 -13.97 -11.86 11.45
C PRO A 234 -14.69 -10.77 10.64
N GLU A 235 -15.92 -10.46 11.02
CA GLU A 235 -16.53 -9.15 10.81
C GLU A 235 -16.82 -8.52 12.17
N HIS A 236 -16.67 -7.19 12.22
CA HIS A 236 -17.48 -6.18 12.94
C HIS A 236 -16.58 -5.00 13.35
N PRO A 237 -17.13 -3.79 13.60
CA PRO A 237 -18.41 -3.21 13.19
C PRO A 237 -18.26 -2.00 12.25
#